data_AF-A0A329E5J8-F1
#
_entry.id   AF-A0A329E5J8-F1
#
_cell.length_a   1.000
_cell.length_b   1.000
_cell.length_c   1.000
_cell.angle_alpha   90.00
_cell.angle_beta   90.00
_cell.angle_gamma   90.00
#
_symmetry.space_group_name_H-M   'P 1'
#
loop_
_entity.id
_entity.type
_entity.pdbx_description
1 polymer ?
#
loop_
_entity_poly.entity_id
_entity_poly.type
_entity_poly.pdbx_seq_one_letter_code
_entity_poly.pdbx_strand_id
1 'polypeptide(L)'
;MKVEDNQLQLDSVNSTSLTEVFSNPLFGDLTVLTDNAGLPWFFANDVASSLGYKNARDAIRKHVDSEDKSVANRDTLGGDQQVTTINESGLYALIFSSKLPNAKAFKRWVTTEVLPSIRKHGGYTHGQSELSPEELMAKALLVAQSAIQEKELENARLSSAIEDLSAQLATGVTIPSFCMQLNGVNTQDVQSSLASIGVLIAEKHGFRPSSAYRNTSFTCSSYEYQPGKRSYKTLVTPKGAEFLYRLYRKDKLPMRKDWNGSYTTSQLTQEQLKSLH
;
A
#
# COMPACT_ATOMS: atom_id res chain seq x y z
N MET A 1 -35.70 21.06 13.06
CA MET A 1 -34.58 21.16 12.10
C MET A 1 -33.95 19.77 12.09
N LYS A 2 -34.22 19.00 11.03
CA LYS A 2 -33.80 17.60 10.91
C LYS A 2 -32.29 17.58 10.63
N VAL A 3 -31.55 16.84 11.45
CA VAL A 3 -30.15 16.51 11.18
C VAL A 3 -30.17 15.19 10.43
N GLU A 4 -29.63 15.21 9.21
CA GLU A 4 -29.66 14.11 8.26
C GLU A 4 -28.81 12.93 8.76
N ASP A 5 -29.40 11.74 8.62
CA ASP A 5 -28.81 10.43 8.82
C ASP A 5 -27.61 10.23 7.89
N ASN A 6 -26.40 10.13 8.44
CA ASN A 6 -25.24 9.66 7.71
C ASN A 6 -25.13 8.13 7.88
N GLN A 7 -25.98 7.40 7.14
CA GLN A 7 -25.82 5.97 6.93
C GLN A 7 -24.70 5.75 5.92
N LEU A 8 -23.53 5.32 6.39
CA LEU A 8 -22.53 4.69 5.52
C LEU A 8 -23.02 3.27 5.22
N GLN A 9 -23.64 3.12 4.06
CA GLN A 9 -23.94 1.83 3.43
C GLN A 9 -22.61 1.12 3.12
N LEU A 10 -22.38 0.00 3.80
CA LEU A 10 -21.37 -0.99 3.43
C LEU A 10 -21.91 -1.79 2.24
N ASP A 11 -21.76 -1.22 1.04
CA ASP A 11 -22.09 -1.93 -0.19
C ASP A 11 -21.06 -3.03 -0.48
N SER A 12 -21.60 -4.23 -0.62
CA SER A 12 -21.07 -5.46 -1.21
C SER A 12 -19.69 -5.38 -1.88
N VAL A 13 -18.66 -5.82 -1.15
CA VAL A 13 -17.45 -6.41 -1.74
C VAL A 13 -17.06 -7.60 -0.87
N ASN A 14 -16.97 -8.78 -1.47
CA ASN A 14 -16.45 -10.01 -0.86
C ASN A 14 -15.10 -9.74 -0.18
N SER A 15 -15.10 -9.44 1.12
CA SER A 15 -13.87 -9.40 1.91
C SER A 15 -13.69 -10.76 2.58
N THR A 16 -12.75 -11.54 2.07
CA THR A 16 -12.18 -12.67 2.79
C THR A 16 -11.45 -12.10 4.02
N SER A 17 -12.19 -11.83 5.10
CA SER A 17 -11.61 -11.43 6.38
C SER A 17 -10.81 -12.61 6.91
N LEU A 18 -9.49 -12.51 6.84
CA LEU A 18 -8.59 -13.48 7.45
C LEU A 18 -8.91 -13.52 8.94
N THR A 19 -9.42 -14.66 9.39
CA THR A 19 -9.77 -14.90 10.78
C THR A 19 -8.55 -15.52 11.44
N GLU A 20 -7.89 -14.76 12.30
CA GLU A 20 -6.72 -15.23 13.04
C GLU A 20 -7.08 -15.45 14.50
N VAL A 21 -6.37 -16.38 15.15
CA VAL A 21 -6.55 -16.65 16.59
C VAL A 21 -5.42 -15.97 17.34
N PHE A 22 -5.76 -14.96 18.13
CA PHE A 22 -4.84 -14.36 19.10
C PHE A 22 -4.86 -15.18 20.39
N SER A 23 -3.84 -16.00 20.58
CA SER A 23 -3.67 -16.79 21.80
C SER A 23 -2.91 -16.00 22.86
N ASN A 24 -3.50 -15.80 24.03
CA ASN A 24 -2.83 -15.20 25.17
C ASN A 24 -2.95 -16.10 26.42
N PRO A 25 -1.84 -16.41 27.11
CA PRO A 25 -1.88 -17.26 28.32
C PRO A 25 -2.82 -16.77 29.43
N LEU A 26 -3.10 -15.46 29.50
CA LEU A 26 -3.93 -14.84 30.54
C LEU A 26 -5.41 -14.71 30.15
N PHE A 27 -5.71 -14.71 28.86
CA PHE A 27 -7.04 -14.39 28.31
C PHE A 27 -7.59 -15.45 27.35
N GLY A 28 -6.84 -16.54 27.15
CA GLY A 28 -7.21 -17.60 26.22
C GLY A 28 -7.10 -17.18 24.77
N ASP A 29 -7.79 -17.93 23.91
CA ASP A 29 -7.81 -17.75 22.47
C ASP A 29 -8.93 -16.78 22.08
N LEU A 30 -8.57 -15.64 21.51
CA LEU A 30 -9.49 -14.64 21.00
C LEU A 30 -9.49 -14.68 19.48
N THR A 31 -10.68 -14.70 18.88
CA THR A 31 -10.82 -14.58 17.43
C THR A 31 -10.64 -13.12 17.00
N VAL A 32 -9.78 -12.90 16.01
CA VAL A 32 -9.42 -11.60 15.45
C VAL A 32 -9.82 -11.54 13.98
N LEU A 33 -10.44 -10.42 13.61
CA LEU A 33 -10.72 -10.04 12.23
C LEU A 33 -9.74 -8.93 11.84
N THR A 34 -9.11 -9.05 10.70
CA THR A 34 -8.22 -8.00 10.17
C THR A 34 -8.97 -7.19 9.10
N ASP A 35 -8.97 -5.86 9.23
CA ASP A 35 -9.56 -4.98 8.23
C ASP A 35 -8.64 -4.70 7.03
N ASN A 36 -9.13 -3.95 6.04
CA ASN A 36 -8.36 -3.61 4.83
C ASN A 36 -7.12 -2.74 5.12
N ALA A 37 -7.03 -2.12 6.29
CA ALA A 37 -5.89 -1.34 6.74
C ALA A 37 -4.90 -2.17 7.57
N GLY A 38 -5.19 -3.45 7.81
CA GLY A 38 -4.38 -4.35 8.62
C GLY A 38 -4.60 -4.19 10.13
N LEU A 39 -5.64 -3.47 10.56
CA LEU A 39 -5.93 -3.26 11.98
C LEU A 39 -6.76 -4.42 12.54
N PRO A 40 -6.45 -4.88 13.78
CA PRO A 40 -7.15 -5.99 14.40
C PRO A 40 -8.47 -5.54 15.05
N TRP A 41 -9.51 -6.35 14.81
CA TRP A 41 -10.84 -6.22 15.39
C TRP A 41 -11.22 -7.50 16.13
N PHE A 42 -11.71 -7.36 17.35
CA PHE A 42 -12.05 -8.47 18.26
C PHE A 42 -13.56 -8.58 18.46
N PHE A 43 -14.10 -9.79 18.55
CA PHE A 43 -15.50 -9.96 18.94
C PHE A 43 -15.71 -9.55 20.39
N ALA A 44 -16.51 -8.50 20.60
CA ALA A 44 -16.62 -7.83 21.90
C ALA A 44 -17.20 -8.74 22.99
N ASN A 45 -18.15 -9.61 22.61
CA ASN A 45 -18.74 -10.58 23.54
C ASN A 45 -17.76 -11.64 24.00
N ASP A 46 -16.89 -12.13 23.11
CA ASP A 46 -15.91 -13.17 23.40
C ASP A 46 -14.84 -12.59 24.34
N VAL A 47 -14.38 -11.37 24.06
CA VAL A 47 -13.47 -10.61 24.92
C VAL A 47 -14.08 -10.38 26.31
N ALA A 48 -15.30 -9.83 26.38
CA ALA A 48 -15.93 -9.54 27.66
C ALA A 48 -16.18 -10.81 28.50
N SER A 49 -16.53 -11.92 27.85
CA SER A 49 -16.73 -13.21 28.51
C SER A 49 -15.42 -13.80 29.02
N SER A 50 -14.34 -13.72 28.24
CA SER A 50 -12.99 -14.12 28.68
C SER A 50 -12.51 -13.27 29.86
N LEU A 51 -12.83 -11.97 29.87
CA LEU A 51 -12.57 -11.06 30.98
C LEU A 51 -13.56 -11.20 32.16
N GLY A 52 -14.43 -12.22 32.13
CA GLY A 52 -15.37 -12.60 33.19
C GLY A 52 -16.42 -11.54 33.53
N TYR A 53 -16.78 -10.68 32.59
CA TYR A 53 -17.91 -9.78 32.78
C TYR A 53 -19.22 -10.57 32.80
N LYS A 54 -20.01 -10.40 33.87
CA LYS A 54 -21.32 -11.06 34.02
C LYS A 54 -22.32 -10.67 32.91
N ASN A 55 -22.22 -9.45 32.40
CA ASN A 55 -23.03 -8.96 31.30
C ASN A 55 -22.14 -8.25 30.27
N ALA A 56 -21.80 -8.96 29.19
CA ALA A 56 -20.94 -8.46 28.12
C ALA A 56 -21.48 -7.17 27.49
N ARG A 57 -22.79 -7.13 27.14
CA ARG A 57 -23.41 -5.93 26.55
C ARG A 57 -23.30 -4.71 27.45
N ASP A 58 -23.54 -4.88 28.75
CA ASP A 58 -23.43 -3.76 29.69
C ASP A 58 -21.98 -3.29 29.87
N ALA A 59 -21.02 -4.22 29.91
CA ALA A 59 -19.60 -3.90 29.96
C ALA A 59 -19.13 -3.12 28.74
N ILE A 60 -19.46 -3.60 27.53
CA ILE A 60 -19.13 -2.94 26.27
C ILE A 60 -19.77 -1.54 26.19
N ARG A 61 -21.02 -1.40 26.65
CA ARG A 61 -21.71 -0.10 26.66
C ARG A 61 -21.06 0.90 27.62
N LYS A 62 -20.60 0.45 28.79
CA LYS A 62 -20.08 1.33 29.85
C LYS A 62 -18.60 1.68 29.70
N HIS A 63 -17.81 0.79 29.11
CA HIS A 63 -16.34 0.88 29.16
C HIS A 63 -15.68 1.08 27.81
N VAL A 64 -16.40 0.91 26.71
CA VAL A 64 -15.85 1.11 25.36
C VAL A 64 -16.56 2.31 24.75
N ASP A 65 -15.79 3.21 24.16
CA ASP A 65 -16.33 4.39 23.47
C ASP A 65 -16.97 4.01 22.13
N SER A 66 -17.77 4.90 21.55
CA SER A 66 -18.47 4.61 20.29
C SER A 66 -17.52 4.51 19.10
N GLU A 67 -16.40 5.23 19.14
CA GLU A 67 -15.37 5.22 18.08
C GLU A 67 -14.59 3.90 18.01
N ASP A 68 -14.54 3.17 19.12
CA ASP A 68 -13.82 1.90 19.24
C ASP A 68 -14.70 0.68 18.92
N LYS A 69 -15.93 0.89 18.44
CA LYS A 69 -16.92 -0.16 18.15
C LYS A 69 -17.23 -0.22 16.66
N SER A 70 -17.44 -1.44 16.17
CA SER A 70 -17.98 -1.68 14.83
C SER A 70 -18.93 -2.89 14.86
N VAL A 71 -19.49 -3.22 13.70
CA VAL A 71 -20.39 -4.35 13.49
C VAL A 71 -19.78 -5.23 12.41
N ALA A 72 -19.62 -6.51 12.70
CA ALA A 72 -19.21 -7.52 11.74
C ALA A 72 -20.25 -8.63 11.66
N ASN A 73 -20.34 -9.29 10.50
CA ASN A 73 -21.15 -10.50 10.36
C ASN A 73 -20.38 -11.70 10.90
N ARG A 74 -21.05 -12.50 11.72
CA ARG A 74 -20.55 -13.81 12.19
C ARG A 74 -21.52 -14.88 11.72
N ASP A 75 -21.01 -15.84 10.97
CA ASP A 75 -21.78 -17.01 10.58
C ASP A 75 -22.01 -17.90 11.81
N THR A 76 -23.26 -18.27 12.05
CA THR A 76 -23.67 -19.11 13.17
C THR A 76 -24.63 -20.19 12.66
N LEU A 77 -24.88 -21.22 13.46
CA LEU A 77 -25.86 -22.28 13.14
C LEU A 77 -27.27 -21.76 12.79
N GLY A 78 -27.59 -20.51 13.13
CA GLY A 78 -28.84 -19.83 12.78
C GLY A 78 -28.76 -18.81 11.64
N GLY A 79 -27.65 -18.76 10.90
CA GLY A 79 -27.38 -17.81 9.81
C GLY A 79 -26.49 -16.62 10.23
N ASP A 80 -26.33 -15.69 9.30
CA ASP A 80 -25.53 -14.47 9.48
C ASP A 80 -26.10 -13.59 10.60
N GLN A 81 -25.30 -13.37 11.65
CA GLN A 81 -25.63 -12.47 12.74
C GLN A 81 -24.68 -11.29 12.78
N GLN A 82 -25.25 -10.09 12.86
CA GLN A 82 -24.49 -8.87 13.15
C GLN A 82 -24.06 -8.86 14.62
N VAL A 83 -22.76 -8.87 14.84
CA VAL A 83 -22.14 -8.88 16.16
C VAL A 83 -21.22 -7.68 16.34
N THR A 84 -21.20 -7.14 17.55
CA THR A 84 -20.33 -6.02 17.89
C THR A 84 -18.87 -6.46 17.94
N THR A 85 -18.03 -5.76 17.22
CA THR A 85 -16.57 -5.87 17.28
C THR A 85 -15.98 -4.63 17.93
N ILE A 86 -14.79 -4.78 18.51
CA ILE A 86 -14.02 -3.70 19.12
C ILE A 86 -12.60 -3.69 18.57
N ASN A 87 -12.01 -2.52 18.40
CA ASN A 87 -10.61 -2.38 18.03
C ASN A 87 -9.69 -2.63 19.25
N GLU A 88 -8.39 -2.49 19.06
CA GLU A 88 -7.39 -2.67 20.12
C GLU A 88 -7.57 -1.68 21.30
N SER A 89 -7.95 -0.43 21.01
CA SER A 89 -8.25 0.59 22.04
C SER A 89 -9.41 0.14 22.94
N GLY A 90 -10.52 -0.31 22.34
CA GLY A 90 -11.68 -0.81 23.08
C GLY A 90 -11.38 -2.08 23.88
N LEU A 91 -10.52 -2.96 23.37
CA LEU A 91 -10.00 -4.12 24.12
C LEU A 91 -9.27 -3.67 25.39
N TYR A 92 -8.34 -2.72 25.28
CA TYR A 92 -7.61 -2.20 26.45
C TYR A 92 -8.53 -1.48 27.44
N ALA A 93 -9.56 -0.77 26.96
CA ALA A 93 -10.54 -0.12 27.83
C ALA A 93 -11.30 -1.14 28.70
N LEU A 94 -11.67 -2.30 28.14
CA LEU A 94 -12.26 -3.42 28.90
C LEU A 94 -11.26 -4.02 29.90
N ILE A 95 -10.01 -4.26 29.48
CA ILE A 95 -9.00 -4.85 30.37
C ILE A 95 -8.72 -3.94 31.56
N PHE A 96 -8.54 -2.64 31.34
CA PHE A 96 -8.23 -1.69 32.42
C PHE A 96 -9.39 -1.43 33.38
N SER A 97 -10.62 -1.66 32.92
CA SER A 97 -11.86 -1.55 33.70
C SER A 97 -12.23 -2.85 34.44
N SER A 98 -11.65 -3.99 34.05
CA SER A 98 -11.97 -5.29 34.66
C SER A 98 -11.38 -5.42 36.07
N LYS A 99 -12.09 -6.17 36.92
CA LYS A 99 -11.70 -6.44 38.31
C LYS A 99 -11.10 -7.83 38.52
N LEU A 100 -11.02 -8.65 37.46
CA LEU A 100 -10.50 -10.01 37.54
C LEU A 100 -9.01 -10.06 37.89
N PRO A 101 -8.53 -11.14 38.55
CA PRO A 101 -7.11 -11.35 38.82
C PRO A 101 -6.23 -11.27 37.57
N ASN A 102 -6.64 -11.91 36.46
CA ASN A 102 -5.86 -11.91 35.21
C ASN A 102 -5.75 -10.51 34.59
N ALA A 103 -6.85 -9.76 34.54
CA ALA A 103 -6.86 -8.38 34.05
C ALA A 103 -6.02 -7.46 34.94
N LYS A 104 -6.05 -7.66 36.27
CA LYS A 104 -5.18 -6.96 37.22
C LYS A 104 -3.70 -7.30 37.01
N ALA A 105 -3.37 -8.57 36.77
CA ALA A 105 -2.01 -9.00 36.49
C ALA A 105 -1.48 -8.35 35.21
N PHE A 106 -2.26 -8.37 34.13
CA PHE A 106 -1.91 -7.69 32.88
C PHE A 106 -1.75 -6.18 33.07
N LYS A 107 -2.73 -5.53 33.72
CA LYS A 107 -2.64 -4.10 34.05
C LYS A 107 -1.38 -3.78 34.85
N ARG A 108 -1.01 -4.63 35.81
CA ARG A 108 0.20 -4.46 36.63
C ARG A 108 1.46 -4.61 35.78
N TRP A 109 1.51 -5.63 34.92
CA TRP A 109 2.61 -5.86 34.00
C TRP A 109 2.80 -4.67 33.04
N VAL A 110 1.74 -4.20 32.39
CA VAL A 110 1.79 -3.03 31.50
C VAL A 110 2.28 -1.78 32.25
N THR A 111 1.75 -1.52 33.45
CA THR A 111 2.07 -0.29 34.19
C THR A 111 3.44 -0.31 34.87
N THR A 112 3.98 -1.49 35.18
CA THR A 112 5.24 -1.65 35.92
C THR A 112 6.43 -1.92 35.00
N GLU A 113 6.19 -2.58 33.86
CA GLU A 113 7.24 -3.06 32.96
C GLU A 113 7.17 -2.36 31.60
N VAL A 114 6.04 -2.49 30.90
CA VAL A 114 5.91 -2.04 29.50
C VAL A 114 5.99 -0.51 29.38
N LEU A 115 5.09 0.22 30.06
CA LEU A 115 5.03 1.68 29.96
C LEU A 115 6.31 2.37 30.48
N PRO A 116 6.90 1.94 31.62
CA PRO A 116 8.18 2.50 32.05
C PRO A 116 9.32 2.23 31.07
N SER A 117 9.36 1.05 30.44
CA SER A 117 10.37 0.72 29.42
C SER A 117 10.23 1.59 28.18
N ILE A 118 9.01 1.76 27.66
CA ILE A 118 8.74 2.67 26.54
C ILE A 118 9.12 4.11 26.89
N ARG A 119 8.74 4.61 28.08
CA ARG A 119 9.07 5.97 28.52
C ARG A 119 10.58 6.22 28.62
N LYS A 120 11.36 5.23 29.07
CA LYS A 120 12.82 5.36 29.26
C LYS A 120 13.63 5.12 27.99
N HIS A 121 13.23 4.14 27.19
CA HIS A 121 14.03 3.61 26.08
C HIS A 121 13.38 3.78 24.71
N GLY A 122 12.15 4.31 24.63
CA GLY A 122 11.41 4.51 23.40
C GLY A 122 10.72 3.25 22.83
N GLY A 123 10.86 2.09 23.48
CA GLY A 123 10.25 0.84 23.03
C GLY A 123 10.22 -0.25 24.11
N TYR A 124 9.52 -1.35 23.83
CA TYR A 124 9.47 -2.55 24.65
C TYR A 124 9.79 -3.79 23.81
N THR A 125 10.67 -4.66 24.30
CA THR A 125 10.92 -5.98 23.73
C THR A 125 10.65 -7.06 24.78
N HIS A 126 10.01 -8.16 24.39
CA HIS A 126 9.80 -9.28 25.31
C HIS A 126 11.15 -9.83 25.80
N GLY A 127 11.29 -10.00 27.11
CA GLY A 127 12.55 -10.37 27.77
C GLY A 127 13.54 -9.20 27.97
N GLN A 128 13.14 -7.96 27.70
CA GLN A 128 14.01 -6.78 27.84
C GLN A 128 14.51 -6.55 29.27
N SER A 129 13.74 -6.95 30.28
CA SER A 129 14.14 -6.87 31.69
C SER A 129 15.27 -7.82 32.05
N GLU A 130 15.51 -8.86 31.24
CA GLU A 130 16.55 -9.88 31.46
C GLU A 130 17.81 -9.62 30.62
N LEU A 131 17.74 -8.71 29.64
CA LEU A 131 18.84 -8.39 28.73
C LEU A 131 19.65 -7.19 29.23
N SER A 132 20.95 -7.24 29.00
CA SER A 132 21.81 -6.07 29.23
C SER A 132 21.47 -4.95 28.24
N PRO A 133 21.78 -3.68 28.57
CA PRO A 133 21.63 -2.56 27.64
C PRO A 133 22.34 -2.79 26.29
N GLU A 134 23.50 -3.44 26.30
CA GLU A 134 24.27 -3.78 25.10
C GLU A 134 23.56 -4.83 24.24
N GLU A 135 23.01 -5.88 24.87
CA GLU A 135 22.27 -6.94 24.18
C GLU A 135 20.99 -6.40 23.53
N LEU A 136 20.31 -5.47 24.21
CA LEU A 136 19.14 -4.79 23.67
C LEU A 136 19.46 -3.97 22.43
N MET A 137 20.56 -3.21 22.48
CA MET A 137 21.02 -2.42 21.35
C MET A 137 21.45 -3.31 20.17
N ALA A 138 22.14 -4.42 20.45
CA ALA A 138 22.53 -5.38 19.43
C ALA A 138 21.31 -6.03 18.73
N LYS A 139 20.31 -6.44 19.52
CA LYS A 139 19.07 -7.02 18.97
C LYS A 139 18.27 -6.00 18.15
N ALA A 140 18.17 -4.76 18.64
CA ALA A 140 17.51 -3.68 17.90
C ALA A 140 18.21 -3.39 16.56
N LEU A 141 19.54 -3.36 16.55
CA LEU A 141 20.33 -3.16 15.32
C LEU A 141 20.12 -4.30 14.33
N LEU A 142 20.08 -5.55 14.80
CA LEU A 142 19.86 -6.72 13.94
C LEU A 142 18.47 -6.68 13.27
N VAL A 143 17.42 -6.35 14.03
CA VAL A 143 16.06 -6.20 13.50
C VAL A 143 15.98 -5.06 12.48
N ALA A 144 16.66 -3.93 12.76
CA ALA A 144 16.73 -2.83 11.81
C ALA A 144 17.43 -3.24 10.51
N GLN A 145 18.55 -3.98 10.60
CA GLN A 145 19.28 -4.49 9.44
C GLN A 145 18.45 -5.47 8.62
N SER A 146 17.75 -6.42 9.24
CA SER A 146 16.91 -7.38 8.51
C SER A 146 15.77 -6.67 7.78
N ALA A 147 15.13 -5.67 8.40
CA ALA A 147 14.08 -4.89 7.77
C ALA A 147 14.60 -4.04 6.59
N ILE A 148 15.81 -3.50 6.69
CA ILE A 148 16.46 -2.78 5.59
C ILE A 148 16.77 -3.74 4.44
N GLN A 149 17.36 -4.91 4.73
CA GLN A 149 17.69 -5.91 3.71
C GLN A 149 16.46 -6.41 2.96
N GLU A 150 15.36 -6.66 3.67
CA GLU A 150 14.10 -7.07 3.04
C GLU A 150 13.59 -6.01 2.06
N LYS A 151 13.60 -4.74 2.46
CA LYS A 151 13.21 -3.62 1.59
C LYS A 151 14.16 -3.44 0.41
N GLU A 152 15.46 -3.60 0.61
CA GLU A 152 16.45 -3.53 -0.47
C GLU A 152 16.26 -4.66 -1.48
N LEU A 153 15.98 -5.87 -1.00
CA LEU A 153 15.72 -7.03 -1.84
C LEU A 153 14.43 -6.85 -2.65
N GLU A 154 13.37 -6.35 -2.04
CA GLU A 154 12.13 -6.05 -2.74
C GLU A 154 12.32 -4.92 -3.78
N ASN A 155 13.06 -3.87 -3.44
CA ASN A 155 13.42 -2.82 -4.40
C ASN A 155 14.24 -3.38 -5.56
N ALA A 156 15.18 -4.29 -5.31
CA ALA A 156 15.98 -4.94 -6.34
C ALA A 156 15.13 -5.84 -7.26
N ARG A 157 14.15 -6.57 -6.71
CA ARG A 157 13.18 -7.34 -7.50
C ARG A 157 12.33 -6.45 -8.39
N LEU A 158 11.79 -5.37 -7.84
CA LEU A 158 10.98 -4.42 -8.58
C LEU A 158 11.79 -3.72 -9.67
N SER A 159 13.05 -3.36 -9.41
CA SER A 159 13.93 -2.80 -10.45
C SER A 159 14.25 -3.80 -11.54
N SER A 160 14.52 -5.06 -11.21
CA SER A 160 14.75 -6.13 -12.20
C SER A 160 13.51 -6.35 -13.09
N ALA A 161 12.31 -6.37 -12.50
CA ALA A 161 11.07 -6.50 -13.25
C ALA A 161 10.81 -5.32 -14.19
N ILE A 162 11.19 -4.10 -13.77
CA ILE A 162 11.15 -2.91 -14.64
C ILE A 162 12.17 -3.03 -15.77
N GLU A 163 13.38 -3.50 -15.49
CA GLU A 163 14.43 -3.71 -16.51
C GLU A 163 14.02 -4.76 -17.54
N ASP A 164 13.53 -5.92 -17.11
CA ASP A 164 13.06 -6.99 -18.00
C ASP A 164 11.90 -6.53 -18.88
N LEU A 165 10.94 -5.79 -18.31
CA LEU A 165 9.82 -5.22 -19.07
C LEU A 165 10.31 -4.13 -20.02
N SER A 166 11.30 -3.32 -19.63
CA SER A 166 11.91 -2.31 -20.49
C SER A 166 12.72 -2.89 -21.64
N ALA A 167 13.35 -4.05 -21.44
CA ALA A 167 14.12 -4.77 -22.46
C ALA A 167 13.22 -5.34 -23.58
N GLN A 168 11.96 -5.63 -23.27
CA GLN A 168 10.95 -6.02 -24.25
C GLN A 168 10.38 -4.84 -25.06
N LEU A 169 10.64 -3.60 -24.64
CA LEU A 169 10.16 -2.42 -25.35
C LEU A 169 11.08 -2.08 -26.53
N ALA A 170 10.50 -1.73 -27.67
CA ALA A 170 11.27 -1.42 -28.86
C ALA A 170 12.10 -0.15 -28.65
N THR A 171 13.43 -0.29 -28.60
CA THR A 171 14.37 0.85 -28.57
C THR A 171 14.79 1.23 -29.99
N GLY A 172 15.30 2.45 -30.18
CA GLY A 172 15.66 2.98 -31.51
C GLY A 172 14.47 3.49 -32.33
N VAL A 173 13.26 3.47 -31.78
CA VAL A 173 12.04 4.05 -32.39
C VAL A 173 11.80 5.47 -31.91
N THR A 174 10.88 6.19 -32.56
CA THR A 174 10.48 7.53 -32.14
C THR A 174 9.67 7.49 -30.85
N ILE A 175 9.67 8.58 -30.06
CA ILE A 175 8.89 8.67 -28.81
C ILE A 175 7.40 8.32 -29.02
N PRO A 176 6.68 8.86 -30.02
CA PRO A 176 5.29 8.48 -30.26
C PRO A 176 5.13 6.98 -30.56
N SER A 177 6.03 6.40 -31.36
CA SER A 177 6.00 4.98 -31.71
C SER A 177 6.25 4.07 -30.50
N PHE A 178 7.13 4.49 -29.58
CA PHE A 178 7.33 3.80 -28.31
C PHE A 178 6.06 3.88 -27.46
N CYS A 179 5.49 5.08 -27.31
CA CYS A 179 4.29 5.30 -26.51
C CYS A 179 3.04 4.61 -27.06
N MET A 180 3.01 4.21 -28.33
CA MET A 180 1.94 3.33 -28.84
C MET A 180 1.91 1.98 -28.12
N GLN A 181 3.05 1.49 -27.59
CA GLN A 181 3.10 0.25 -26.83
C GLN A 181 2.51 0.40 -25.42
N LEU A 182 2.19 1.62 -24.98
CA LEU A 182 1.65 1.89 -23.65
C LEU A 182 0.14 2.14 -23.77
N ASN A 183 -0.66 1.37 -23.02
CA ASN A 183 -2.11 1.48 -23.05
C ASN A 183 -2.56 2.89 -22.62
N GLY A 184 -3.44 3.50 -23.40
CA GLY A 184 -4.08 4.77 -23.05
C GLY A 184 -3.26 6.03 -23.29
N VAL A 185 -1.97 5.95 -23.64
CA VAL A 185 -1.16 7.15 -23.87
C VAL A 185 -1.61 7.88 -25.14
N ASN A 186 -1.83 9.19 -25.03
CA ASN A 186 -2.09 10.07 -26.17
C ASN A 186 -0.76 10.40 -26.87
N THR A 187 -0.50 9.65 -27.95
CA THR A 187 0.75 9.76 -28.73
C THR A 187 0.86 11.05 -29.55
N GLN A 188 -0.24 11.78 -29.78
CA GLN A 188 -0.23 13.06 -30.48
C GLN A 188 0.35 14.17 -29.58
N ASP A 189 0.00 14.15 -28.30
CA ASP A 189 0.39 15.20 -27.35
C ASP A 189 1.68 14.88 -26.58
N VAL A 190 2.16 13.63 -26.62
CA VAL A 190 3.29 13.17 -25.80
C VAL A 190 4.56 14.00 -25.99
N GLN A 191 4.90 14.39 -27.22
CA GLN A 191 6.11 15.18 -27.47
C GLN A 191 5.95 16.62 -26.97
N SER A 192 4.75 17.20 -27.11
CA SER A 192 4.43 18.52 -26.58
C SER A 192 4.46 18.54 -25.05
N SER A 193 3.90 17.52 -24.39
CA SER A 193 3.99 17.37 -22.92
C SER A 193 5.43 17.18 -22.44
N LEU A 194 6.23 16.39 -23.15
CA LEU A 194 7.66 16.25 -22.82
C LEU A 194 8.44 17.56 -23.05
N ALA A 195 8.02 18.39 -24.00
CA ALA A 195 8.58 19.71 -24.21
C ALA A 195 8.20 20.69 -23.09
N SER A 196 6.95 20.66 -22.61
CA SER A 196 6.51 21.54 -21.52
C SER A 196 7.22 21.25 -20.18
N ILE A 197 7.64 19.99 -19.96
CA ILE A 197 8.43 19.61 -18.77
C ILE A 197 9.96 19.75 -18.98
N GLY A 198 10.41 20.26 -20.13
CA GLY A 198 11.82 20.53 -20.42
C GLY A 198 12.67 19.30 -20.82
N VAL A 199 12.05 18.15 -21.07
CA VAL A 199 12.74 16.96 -21.58
C VAL A 199 13.08 17.13 -23.08
N LEU A 200 12.15 17.72 -23.84
CA LEU A 200 12.33 18.05 -25.24
C LEU A 200 12.36 19.57 -25.46
N ILE A 201 12.95 19.98 -26.58
CA ILE A 201 12.96 21.35 -27.08
C ILE A 201 12.27 21.30 -28.44
N ALA A 202 11.22 22.12 -28.61
CA ALA A 202 10.52 22.25 -29.88
C ALA A 202 11.37 23.04 -30.88
N GLU A 203 11.47 22.54 -32.10
CA GLU A 203 12.10 23.22 -33.23
C GLU A 203 11.09 23.47 -34.35
N LYS A 204 11.51 24.24 -35.37
CA LYS A 204 10.67 24.58 -36.53
C LYS A 204 10.05 23.34 -37.21
N HIS A 205 10.78 22.23 -37.23
CA HIS A 205 10.35 20.97 -37.86
C HIS A 205 10.67 19.75 -36.97
N GLY A 206 10.09 19.73 -35.77
CA GLY A 206 10.12 18.56 -34.87
C GLY A 206 10.56 18.89 -33.45
N PHE A 207 11.00 17.86 -32.72
CA PHE A 207 11.47 17.97 -31.35
C PHE A 207 12.86 17.36 -31.22
N ARG A 208 13.71 18.00 -30.42
CA ARG A 208 15.03 17.48 -30.03
C ARG A 208 15.13 17.30 -28.51
N PRO A 209 15.98 16.39 -28.00
CA PRO A 209 16.26 16.29 -26.58
C PRO A 209 16.97 17.55 -26.07
N SER A 210 16.60 17.96 -24.84
CA SER A 210 17.39 18.94 -24.10
C SER A 210 18.74 18.36 -23.69
N SER A 211 19.69 19.21 -23.30
CA SER A 211 21.08 18.81 -23.04
C SER A 211 21.21 17.70 -22.00
N ALA A 212 20.39 17.71 -20.96
CA ALA A 212 20.41 16.72 -19.88
C ALA A 212 20.00 15.30 -20.33
N TYR A 213 19.12 15.19 -21.33
CA TYR A 213 18.56 13.92 -21.78
C TYR A 213 19.15 13.43 -23.11
N ARG A 214 19.95 14.28 -23.77
CA ARG A 214 20.64 13.96 -25.02
C ARG A 214 21.75 12.93 -24.79
N ASN A 215 21.81 11.93 -25.66
CA ASN A 215 22.78 10.82 -25.64
C ASN A 215 22.74 9.94 -24.38
N THR A 216 21.79 10.18 -23.47
CA THR A 216 21.53 9.35 -22.30
C THR A 216 20.19 8.65 -22.48
N SER A 217 19.10 9.40 -22.41
CA SER A 217 17.72 8.91 -22.53
C SER A 217 17.24 8.92 -23.99
N PHE A 218 17.72 9.87 -24.80
CA PHE A 218 17.30 10.02 -26.18
C PHE A 218 18.47 10.34 -27.10
N THR A 219 18.41 9.85 -28.34
CA THR A 219 19.37 10.16 -29.40
C THR A 219 18.70 10.95 -30.52
N CYS A 220 19.48 11.74 -31.25
CA CYS A 220 19.00 12.45 -32.44
C CYS A 220 19.55 11.78 -33.69
N SER A 221 18.67 11.47 -34.64
CA SER A 221 19.05 11.16 -36.01
C SER A 221 18.60 12.28 -36.93
N SER A 222 19.51 12.78 -37.78
CA SER A 222 19.17 13.79 -38.79
C SER A 222 18.74 13.11 -40.08
N TYR A 223 17.73 13.68 -40.75
CA TYR A 223 17.34 13.27 -42.10
C TYR A 223 17.10 14.50 -42.96
N GLU A 224 17.31 14.35 -44.26
CA GLU A 224 17.06 15.40 -45.23
C GLU A 224 15.66 15.21 -45.81
N TYR A 225 14.80 16.21 -45.65
CA TYR A 225 13.41 16.15 -46.15
C TYR A 225 13.24 16.93 -47.46
N GLN A 226 14.17 17.85 -47.73
CA GLN A 226 14.32 18.58 -48.99
C GLN A 226 15.80 18.83 -49.22
N PRO A 227 16.27 18.96 -50.48
CA PRO A 227 17.65 19.29 -50.79
C PRO A 227 18.15 20.51 -50.00
N GLY A 228 19.21 20.33 -49.22
CA GLY A 228 19.82 21.34 -48.35
C GLY A 228 19.10 21.59 -47.03
N LYS A 229 17.95 20.94 -46.76
CA LYS A 229 17.18 21.13 -45.52
C LYS A 229 17.11 19.84 -44.70
N ARG A 230 17.69 19.90 -43.51
CA ARG A 230 17.71 18.81 -42.54
C ARG A 230 16.66 19.02 -41.46
N SER A 231 16.11 17.91 -40.98
CA SER A 231 15.26 17.82 -39.79
C SER A 231 15.84 16.73 -38.87
N TYR A 232 15.37 16.68 -37.64
CA TYR A 232 15.84 15.76 -36.61
C TYR A 232 14.68 14.88 -36.13
N LYS A 233 14.96 13.59 -35.91
CA LYS A 233 14.08 12.66 -35.20
C LYS A 233 14.73 12.30 -33.87
N THR A 234 13.94 12.41 -32.80
CA THR A 234 14.32 11.95 -31.47
C THR A 234 13.97 10.47 -31.33
N LEU A 235 14.99 9.64 -31.06
CA LEU A 235 14.89 8.20 -30.88
C LEU A 235 15.08 7.83 -29.40
N VAL A 236 14.39 6.78 -28.97
CA VAL A 236 14.38 6.28 -27.59
C VAL A 236 15.54 5.31 -27.37
N THR A 237 16.37 5.54 -26.35
CA THR A 237 17.40 4.58 -25.88
C THR A 237 16.81 3.64 -24.82
N PRO A 238 17.50 2.57 -24.38
CA PRO A 238 17.04 1.75 -23.25
C PRO A 238 16.76 2.58 -21.98
N LYS A 239 17.63 3.55 -21.65
CA LYS A 239 17.39 4.47 -20.52
C LYS A 239 16.22 5.42 -20.77
N GLY A 240 15.97 5.79 -22.03
CA GLY A 240 14.78 6.55 -22.41
C GLY A 240 13.49 5.77 -22.26
N ALA A 241 13.51 4.47 -22.58
CA ALA A 241 12.38 3.58 -22.42
C ALA A 241 11.98 3.47 -20.94
N GLU A 242 12.96 3.22 -20.06
CA GLU A 242 12.75 3.20 -18.61
C GLU A 242 12.21 4.54 -18.10
N PHE A 243 12.77 5.66 -18.57
CA PHE A 243 12.32 7.00 -18.20
C PHE A 243 10.86 7.25 -18.59
N LEU A 244 10.48 6.93 -19.84
CA LEU A 244 9.11 7.09 -20.32
C LEU A 244 8.14 6.16 -19.58
N TYR A 245 8.53 4.91 -19.32
CA TYR A 245 7.71 3.97 -18.55
C TYR A 245 7.50 4.43 -17.10
N ARG A 246 8.53 5.02 -16.49
CA ARG A 246 8.42 5.64 -15.15
C ARG A 246 7.47 6.83 -15.15
N LEU A 247 7.46 7.65 -16.20
CA LEU A 247 6.49 8.75 -16.35
C LEU A 247 5.07 8.23 -16.55
N TYR A 248 4.91 7.16 -17.33
CA TYR A 248 3.65 6.47 -17.55
C TYR A 248 3.06 5.99 -16.22
N ARG A 249 3.83 5.23 -15.43
CA ARG A 249 3.43 4.73 -14.10
C ARG A 249 3.11 5.80 -13.06
N LYS A 250 3.54 7.05 -13.28
CA LYS A 250 3.33 8.20 -12.40
C LYS A 250 2.26 9.17 -12.90
N ASP A 251 1.49 8.79 -13.92
CA ASP A 251 0.46 9.61 -14.55
C ASP A 251 0.98 10.96 -15.07
N LYS A 252 2.22 10.98 -15.54
CA LYS A 252 2.88 12.19 -16.08
C LYS A 252 2.91 12.26 -17.61
N LEU A 253 2.40 11.22 -18.28
CA LEU A 253 2.21 11.23 -19.73
C LEU A 253 0.76 11.63 -20.05
N PRO A 254 0.51 12.33 -21.17
CA PRO A 254 -0.84 12.66 -21.57
C PRO A 254 -1.61 11.38 -21.90
N MET A 255 -2.78 11.20 -21.29
CA MET A 255 -3.66 10.05 -21.52
C MET A 255 -4.81 10.42 -22.46
N ARG A 256 -5.35 9.43 -23.16
CA ARG A 256 -6.55 9.59 -23.98
C ARG A 256 -7.80 9.73 -23.10
N LYS A 257 -8.83 10.42 -23.63
CA LYS A 257 -10.11 10.63 -22.92
C LYS A 257 -10.89 9.34 -22.66
N ASP A 258 -10.69 8.33 -23.50
CA ASP A 258 -11.33 7.01 -23.45
C ASP A 258 -10.49 5.95 -22.73
N TRP A 259 -9.45 6.35 -22.00
CA TRP A 259 -8.57 5.43 -21.27
C TRP A 259 -9.28 4.77 -20.07
N ASN A 260 -9.06 3.48 -19.90
CA ASN A 260 -9.69 2.62 -18.89
C ASN A 260 -9.02 2.64 -17.50
N GLY A 261 -8.05 3.52 -17.27
CA GLY A 261 -7.34 3.63 -15.99
C GLY A 261 -6.30 2.54 -15.71
N SER A 262 -6.07 1.60 -16.64
CA SER A 262 -5.13 0.49 -16.44
C SER A 262 -3.78 0.75 -17.10
N TYR A 263 -2.69 0.51 -16.36
CA TYR A 263 -1.31 0.67 -16.82
C TYR A 263 -0.78 -0.66 -17.36
N THR A 264 -0.87 -0.87 -18.68
CA THR A 264 -0.43 -2.10 -19.35
C THR A 264 0.39 -1.79 -20.60
N THR A 265 1.33 -2.69 -20.92
CA THR A 265 2.13 -2.65 -22.16
C THR A 265 1.41 -3.35 -23.34
N SER A 266 0.29 -4.02 -23.06
CA SER A 266 -0.55 -4.64 -24.08
C SER A 266 -1.73 -3.70 -24.38
N GLN A 267 -1.97 -3.45 -25.67
CA GLN A 267 -3.18 -2.77 -26.14
C GLN A 267 -4.44 -3.65 -26.05
N LEU A 268 -4.30 -4.92 -25.66
CA LEU A 268 -5.42 -5.83 -25.46
C LEU A 268 -6.20 -5.43 -24.19
N THR A 269 -7.52 -5.38 -24.30
CA THR A 269 -8.39 -5.18 -23.12
C THR A 269 -8.27 -6.36 -22.16
N GLN A 270 -8.64 -6.17 -20.88
CA GLN A 270 -8.63 -7.26 -19.89
C GLN A 270 -9.46 -8.48 -20.35
N GLU A 271 -10.54 -8.24 -21.11
CA GLU A 271 -11.36 -9.30 -21.71
C GLU A 271 -10.61 -10.09 -22.79
N GLN A 272 -9.86 -9.41 -23.66
CA GLN A 272 -9.05 -10.06 -24.70
C GLN A 272 -7.89 -10.86 -24.10
N LEU A 273 -7.29 -10.39 -23.00
CA LEU A 273 -6.27 -11.13 -22.26
C LEU A 273 -6.85 -12.38 -21.57
N LYS A 274 -8.08 -12.31 -21.05
CA LYS A 274 -8.78 -13.46 -20.46
C LYS A 274 -9.15 -14.54 -21.50
N SER A 275 -9.35 -14.17 -22.75
CA SER A 275 -9.65 -15.13 -23.85
C SER A 275 -8.45 -15.88 -24.40
N LEU A 276 -7.22 -15.52 -23.97
CA LEU A 276 -5.97 -16.16 -24.40
C LEU A 276 -5.49 -17.26 -23.44
N HIS A 277 -6.24 -17.51 -22.36
CA HIS A 277 -6.04 -18.59 -21.39
C HIS A 277 -7.28 -19.49 -21.36
#